data_AF-A0A7X0PEA0-F1
#
_entry.id   AF-A0A7X0PEA0-F1
#
_cell.length_a   1.000
_cell.length_b   1.000
_cell.length_c   1.000
_cell.angle_alpha   90.00
_cell.angle_beta   90.00
_cell.angle_gamma   90.00
#
_symmetry.space_group_name_H-M   'P 1'
#
loop_
_entity.id
_entity.type
_entity.pdbx_description
1 polymer ?
#
loop_
_entity_poly.entity_id
_entity_poly.type
_entity_poly.pdbx_seq_one_letter_code
_entity_poly.pdbx_strand_id
1 'polypeptide(L)'
;MATQTITTDKYKLYPSPRNRTKDVFAHEVFVPYPYAIIDLDIMELAGKTTLFAACRLSDMKMGQVVTFELEADRAKFERLFTPD
;
A
#
# COMPACT_ATOMS: atom_id res chain seq x y z
N MET A 1 -5.83 20.34 -5.70
CA MET A 1 -6.70 19.17 -5.93
C MET A 1 -6.80 18.41 -4.62
N ALA A 2 -8.02 18.17 -4.10
CA ALA A 2 -8.20 17.55 -2.79
C ALA A 2 -7.82 16.07 -2.84
N THR A 3 -6.65 15.72 -2.31
CA THR A 3 -6.25 14.33 -2.08
C THR A 3 -7.20 13.76 -1.03
N GLN A 4 -8.14 12.92 -1.44
CA GLN A 4 -9.06 12.24 -0.53
C GLN A 4 -8.23 11.34 0.39
N THR A 5 -7.99 11.81 1.62
CA THR A 5 -7.26 11.04 2.62
C THR A 5 -8.25 10.02 3.19
N ILE A 6 -7.89 8.75 3.11
CA ILE A 6 -8.70 7.65 3.64
C ILE A 6 -8.15 7.38 5.04
N THR A 7 -8.95 7.62 6.07
CA THR A 7 -8.55 7.31 7.45
C THR A 7 -9.20 6.00 7.85
N THR A 8 -8.38 4.97 8.08
CA THR A 8 -8.80 3.71 8.68
C THR A 8 -8.49 3.72 10.17
N ASP A 9 -8.92 2.68 10.88
CA ASP A 9 -8.68 2.53 12.32
C ASP A 9 -7.18 2.49 12.67
N LYS A 10 -6.36 1.94 11.76
CA LYS A 10 -4.92 1.72 11.95
C LYS A 10 -4.04 2.75 11.24
N TYR A 11 -4.48 3.25 10.09
CA TYR A 11 -3.65 4.04 9.18
C TYR A 11 -4.39 5.25 8.63
N LYS A 12 -3.66 6.35 8.43
CA LYS A 12 -4.06 7.41 7.51
C LYS A 12 -3.42 7.15 6.16
N LEU A 13 -4.25 6.80 5.17
CA LEU A 13 -3.86 6.48 3.81
C LEU A 13 -4.03 7.69 2.89
N TYR A 14 -3.00 7.94 2.08
CA TYR A 14 -2.93 9.03 1.12
C TYR A 14 -2.80 8.42 -0.28
N PRO A 15 -3.89 8.40 -1.08
CA PRO A 15 -3.85 7.88 -2.44
C PRO A 15 -2.97 8.77 -3.32
N SER A 16 -2.11 8.12 -4.11
CA SER A 16 -1.36 8.83 -5.14
C SER A 16 -2.28 9.12 -6.33
N PRO A 17 -2.16 10.29 -6.98
CA PRO A 17 -2.87 10.58 -8.23
C PRO A 17 -2.49 9.62 -9.36
N ARG A 18 -1.36 8.90 -9.23
CA ARG A 18 -0.89 7.88 -10.17
C ARG A 18 -1.62 6.54 -10.03
N ASN A 19 -2.34 6.33 -8.93
CA ASN A 19 -3.03 5.06 -8.72
C ASN A 19 -4.21 4.93 -9.67
N ARG A 20 -4.30 3.77 -10.32
CA ARG A 20 -5.40 3.43 -11.23
C ARG A 20 -6.73 3.29 -10.50
N THR A 21 -6.68 2.78 -9.27
CA THR A 21 -7.80 2.59 -8.35
C THR A 21 -7.47 3.22 -7.01
N LYS A 22 -8.48 3.68 -6.25
CA LYS A 22 -8.29 4.25 -4.89
C LYS A 22 -8.95 3.39 -3.82
N ASP A 23 -9.28 2.16 -4.19
CA ASP A 23 -9.94 1.18 -3.34
C ASP A 23 -8.93 0.56 -2.36
N VAL A 24 -9.39 0.41 -1.12
CA VAL A 24 -8.69 -0.29 -0.05
C VAL A 24 -9.21 -1.72 -0.04
N PHE A 25 -8.34 -2.67 -0.38
CA PHE A 25 -8.68 -4.09 -0.41
C PHE A 25 -8.51 -4.74 0.97
N ALA A 26 -9.02 -5.97 1.10
CA ALA A 26 -9.03 -6.71 2.37
C ALA A 26 -7.64 -7.05 2.90
N HIS A 27 -6.67 -7.30 2.02
CA HIS A 27 -5.30 -7.65 2.40
C HIS A 27 -4.43 -6.40 2.30
N GLU A 28 -3.85 -5.96 3.41
CA GLU A 28 -2.97 -4.78 3.46
C GLU A 28 -1.62 -5.15 4.07
N VAL A 29 -0.54 -4.60 3.49
CA VAL A 29 0.83 -4.76 3.98
C VAL A 29 1.40 -3.39 4.29
N PHE A 30 1.80 -3.18 5.54
CA PHE A 30 2.48 -1.97 5.97
C PHE A 30 3.98 -2.10 5.72
N VAL A 31 4.51 -1.15 4.96
CA VAL A 31 5.90 -1.02 4.61
C VAL A 31 6.48 0.18 5.39
N PRO A 32 7.32 -0.06 6.41
CA PRO A 32 7.90 1.01 7.25
C PRO A 32 9.03 1.79 6.54
N TYR A 33 8.97 1.91 5.22
CA TYR A 33 9.97 2.56 4.37
C TYR A 33 9.26 3.61 3.50
N PRO A 34 9.13 4.87 3.95
CA PRO A 34 8.33 5.88 3.26
C PRO A 34 8.89 6.26 1.87
N TYR A 35 10.18 6.03 1.65
CA TYR A 35 10.87 6.31 0.38
C TYR A 35 11.13 5.06 -0.45
N ALA A 36 10.63 3.88 -0.05
CA ALA A 36 10.78 2.68 -0.85
C ALA A 36 10.05 2.86 -2.19
N ILE A 37 10.75 2.51 -3.26
CA ILE A 37 10.19 2.49 -4.60
C ILE A 37 9.53 1.12 -4.76
N ILE A 38 8.21 1.10 -4.57
CA ILE A 38 7.39 -0.09 -4.79
C ILE A 38 6.77 0.04 -6.17
N ASP A 39 7.24 -0.79 -7.09
CA ASP A 39 6.61 -0.96 -8.39
C ASP A 39 5.77 -2.24 -8.36
N LEU A 40 4.44 -2.08 -8.40
CA LEU A 40 3.51 -3.20 -8.38
C LEU A 40 3.27 -3.77 -9.78
N ASP A 41 3.54 -2.99 -10.83
CA ASP A 41 3.30 -3.39 -12.21
C ASP A 41 4.31 -4.48 -12.63
N ILE A 42 5.56 -4.34 -12.20
CA ILE A 42 6.62 -5.34 -12.43
C ILE A 42 6.40 -6.66 -11.68
N MET A 43 5.53 -6.67 -10.66
CA MET A 43 5.36 -7.85 -9.81
C MET A 43 4.38 -8.88 -10.41
N GLU A 44 3.78 -8.57 -11.56
CA GLU A 44 2.82 -9.44 -12.28
C GLU A 44 1.81 -10.07 -11.29
N LEU A 45 1.14 -9.21 -10.52
CA LEU A 45 0.12 -9.59 -9.54
C LEU A 45 -1.18 -9.92 -10.28
N ALA A 46 -1.91 -10.94 -9.82
CA ALA A 46 -3.07 -11.45 -10.53
C ALA A 46 -4.34 -10.62 -10.28
N GLY A 47 -4.49 -10.11 -9.06
CA GLY A 47 -5.62 -9.28 -8.64
C GLY A 47 -5.33 -7.80 -8.72
N LYS A 48 -6.30 -6.98 -8.28
CA LYS A 48 -6.10 -5.53 -8.16
C LYS A 48 -5.26 -5.21 -6.94
N THR A 49 -4.37 -4.25 -7.12
CA THR A 49 -3.50 -3.77 -6.05
C THR A 49 -3.40 -2.25 -6.08
N THR A 50 -3.34 -1.64 -4.90
CA THR A 50 -3.22 -0.19 -4.79
C THR A 50 -2.14 0.17 -3.75
N LEU A 51 -1.22 1.05 -4.14
CA LEU A 51 -0.18 1.58 -3.26
C LEU A 51 -0.62 2.91 -2.63
N PHE A 52 -0.62 3.02 -1.32
CA PHE A 52 -0.91 4.27 -0.61
C PHE A 52 0.32 4.70 0.20
N ALA A 53 0.57 6.00 0.26
CA ALA A 53 1.40 6.51 1.36
C ALA A 53 0.58 6.42 2.64
N ALA A 54 1.19 6.00 3.75
CA ALA A 54 0.47 5.71 4.97
C ALA A 54 1.17 6.27 6.21
N CYS A 55 0.38 6.77 7.15
CA CYS A 55 0.84 7.07 8.50
C CYS A 55 0.18 6.10 9.47
N ARG A 56 0.99 5.29 10.17
CA ARG A 56 0.52 4.38 11.22
C ARG A 56 0.12 5.19 12.44
N LEU A 57 -1.15 5.12 12.82
CA LEU A 57 -1.70 5.93 13.92
C LEU A 57 -1.19 5.48 15.28
N SER A 58 -0.84 4.20 15.43
CA SER A 58 -0.38 3.64 16.70
C SER A 58 0.93 4.23 17.20
N ASP A 59 1.83 4.65 16.31
CA ASP A 59 3.17 5.14 16.66
C ASP A 59 3.59 6.35 15.82
N MET A 60 2.65 6.90 15.04
CA MET A 60 2.85 8.02 14.13
C MET A 60 3.96 7.79 13.09
N LYS A 61 4.32 6.53 12.78
CA LYS A 61 5.33 6.23 11.77
C LYS A 61 4.78 6.41 10.37
N MET A 62 5.56 7.14 9.57
CA MET A 62 5.33 7.29 8.14
C MET A 62 5.89 6.09 7.40
N GLY A 63 5.13 5.60 6.44
CA GLY A 63 5.48 4.47 5.59
C GLY A 63 4.59 4.45 4.36
N GLN A 64 4.46 3.27 3.79
CA GLN A 64 3.56 2.99 2.69
C GLN A 64 2.69 1.80 3.07
N VAL A 65 1.47 1.73 2.54
CA VAL A 65 0.60 0.56 2.66
C VAL A 65 0.22 0.13 1.27
N VAL A 66 0.49 -1.13 0.95
CA VAL A 66 -0.01 -1.74 -0.28
C VAL A 66 -1.22 -2.58 0.08
N THR A 67 -2.32 -2.39 -0.64
CA THR A 67 -3.52 -3.20 -0.51
C THR A 67 -3.66 -4.14 -1.71
N PHE A 68 -4.12 -5.36 -1.45
CA PHE A 68 -4.25 -6.46 -2.42
C PHE A 68 -5.65 -7.06 -2.33
N GLU A 69 -6.25 -7.29 -3.49
CA GLU A 69 -7.51 -8.02 -3.62
C GLU A 69 -7.36 -9.49 -3.23
N LEU A 70 -6.22 -10.10 -3.57
CA LEU A 70 -5.94 -11.52 -3.33
C LEU A 70 -4.85 -11.72 -2.27
N GLU A 71 -5.07 -12.68 -1.38
CA GLU A 71 -4.07 -13.08 -0.38
C GLU A 71 -2.78 -13.62 -1.02
N ALA A 72 -2.89 -14.30 -2.16
CA ALA A 72 -1.75 -14.83 -2.89
C ALA A 72 -0.81 -13.73 -3.39
N ASP A 73 -1.35 -12.60 -3.85
CA ASP A 73 -0.56 -11.44 -4.28
C ASP A 73 0.13 -10.77 -3.10
N ARG A 74 -0.56 -10.67 -1.96
CA ARG A 74 0.06 -10.22 -0.71
C ARG A 74 1.25 -11.09 -0.34
N ALA A 75 1.09 -12.42 -0.36
CA ALA A 75 2.16 -13.34 0.00
C ALA A 75 3.34 -13.28 -0.99
N LYS A 76 3.06 -13.08 -2.28
CA LYS A 76 4.08 -12.86 -3.32
C LYS A 76 4.82 -11.54 -3.08
N PHE A 77 4.10 -10.47 -2.76
CA PHE A 77 4.69 -9.18 -2.40
C PHE A 77 5.61 -9.31 -1.19
N GLU A 78 5.14 -9.91 -0.08
CA GLU A 78 5.96 -10.09 1.14
C GLU A 78 7.24 -10.93 0.88
N ARG A 79 7.22 -11.83 -0.11
CA ARG A 79 8.39 -12.62 -0.51
C ARG A 79 9.36 -11.87 -1.43
N LEU A 80 8.84 -11.07 -2.34
CA LEU A 80 9.64 -10.31 -3.31
C LEU A 80 10.16 -9.00 -2.72
N PHE A 81 9.38 -8.38 -1.84
CA PHE A 81 9.71 -7.14 -1.18
C PHE A 81 10.83 -7.37 -0.17
N THR A 82 12.05 -7.02 -0.59
CA THR A 82 13.22 -6.97 0.29
C THR A 82 13.59 -5.51 0.47
N PRO A 83 13.54 -4.96 1.70
CA PRO A 83 14.04 -3.62 1.95
C PRO A 83 15.57 -3.63 1.84
N ASP A 84 16.10 -2.89 0.87
CA ASP A 84 17.54 -2.61 0.72
C ASP A 84 17.97 -1.43 1.61
#